data_AF-A0A7V7SZH5-F1
#
_entry.id   AF-A0A7V7SZH5-F1
#
_cell.length_a   1.000
_cell.length_b   1.000
_cell.length_c   1.000
_cell.angle_alpha   90.00
_cell.angle_beta   90.00
_cell.angle_gamma   90.00
#
_symmetry.space_group_name_H-M   'P 1'
#
loop_
_entity.id
_entity.type
_entity.pdbx_description
1 polymer ?
#
loop_
_entity_poly.entity_id
_entity_poly.type
_entity_poly.pdbx_seq_one_letter_code
_entity_poly.pdbx_strand_id
1 'polypeptide(L)'
;MDHPTIRPPAANTAYRPRIADLPPPVSLTRLDRASPQRREAESYVRGAFAHRYRAQIHELPECLMALRRASGELTAVAGLRCAAEAPLFLEQYLDGPVESYLGPPGGVGRGTLVEIGSLAAPTPGQVRYMMIALATYLHSAGYQWVVCTAISSLRNTLARMGLTPILLGAADPARLGAAAADWGRYYEERPQVIAGHLGEAAALLEARASHREHPVGDLWRSARELGMRHGTAQPAVHGTFPAAPMNGSISA
;
A
#
# COMPACT_ATOMS: atom_id res chain seq x y z
N MET A 1 -47.05 15.79 3.24
CA MET A 1 -46.09 14.67 3.12
C MET A 1 -44.73 15.27 3.42
N ASP A 2 -44.35 15.24 4.69
CA ASP A 2 -43.12 15.86 5.19
C ASP A 2 -41.94 14.89 5.04
N HIS A 3 -40.89 15.35 4.38
CA HIS A 3 -39.59 14.69 4.41
C HIS A 3 -38.88 15.01 5.73
N PRO A 4 -38.34 14.02 6.46
CA PRO A 4 -37.60 14.28 7.68
C PRO A 4 -36.24 14.90 7.34
N THR A 5 -36.08 16.17 7.67
CA THR A 5 -34.79 16.88 7.65
C THR A 5 -33.86 16.24 8.68
N ILE A 6 -32.88 15.46 8.22
CA ILE A 6 -31.79 14.95 9.08
C ILE A 6 -30.93 16.15 9.49
N ARG A 7 -31.11 16.59 10.74
CA ARG A 7 -30.29 17.60 11.39
C ARG A 7 -28.91 17.00 11.68
N PRO A 8 -27.79 17.63 11.29
CA PRO A 8 -26.47 17.17 11.71
C PRO A 8 -26.39 17.21 13.25
N PRO A 9 -25.81 16.20 13.91
CA PRO A 9 -25.70 16.19 15.36
C PRO A 9 -24.90 17.41 15.83
N ALA A 10 -25.44 18.07 16.85
CA ALA A 10 -24.81 19.21 17.51
C ALA A 10 -23.39 18.83 17.94
N ALA A 11 -22.42 19.69 17.61
CA ALA A 11 -21.04 19.55 17.99
C ALA A 11 -20.90 19.64 19.51
N ASN A 12 -21.05 18.50 20.21
CA ASN A 12 -20.76 18.41 21.62
C ASN A 12 -19.25 18.54 21.82
N THR A 13 -18.83 19.63 22.45
CA THR A 13 -17.42 20.03 22.70
C THR A 13 -16.78 19.21 23.84
N ALA A 14 -17.19 17.96 24.04
CA ALA A 14 -16.72 17.10 25.11
C ALA A 14 -15.84 15.97 24.54
N TYR A 15 -14.54 16.03 24.86
CA TYR A 15 -13.52 15.00 24.63
C TYR A 15 -13.32 14.54 23.16
N ARG A 16 -12.37 15.17 22.48
CA ARG A 16 -11.75 14.59 21.28
C ARG A 16 -10.50 13.82 21.71
N PRO A 17 -10.53 12.47 21.81
CA PRO A 17 -9.31 11.71 22.07
C PRO A 17 -8.27 12.06 21.01
N ARG A 18 -6.99 12.14 21.39
CA ARG A 18 -5.95 12.34 20.38
C ARG A 18 -6.01 11.14 19.44
N ILE A 19 -5.82 11.34 18.13
CA ILE A 19 -5.87 10.24 17.14
C ILE A 19 -4.92 9.07 17.51
N ALA A 20 -3.88 9.36 18.31
CA ALA A 20 -2.95 8.39 18.89
C ALA A 20 -3.57 7.44 19.95
N ASP A 21 -4.68 7.83 20.58
CA ASP A 21 -5.38 7.08 21.64
C ASP A 21 -6.53 6.23 21.10
N LEU A 22 -6.83 6.32 19.81
CA LEU A 22 -7.93 5.59 19.18
C LEU A 22 -7.55 4.13 18.90
N PRO A 23 -8.48 3.18 19.13
CA PRO A 23 -8.21 1.75 18.97
C PRO A 23 -7.83 1.46 17.51
N PRO A 24 -6.75 0.72 17.26
CA PRO A 24 -6.20 0.50 15.92
C PRO A 24 -7.21 -0.06 14.91
N PRO A 25 -6.96 0.15 13.60
CA PRO A 25 -7.79 -0.44 12.57
C PRO A 25 -7.73 -1.96 12.66
N VAL A 26 -8.87 -2.60 12.37
CA VAL A 26 -9.05 -4.04 12.53
C VAL A 26 -9.33 -4.74 11.20
N SER A 27 -9.70 -4.00 10.15
CA SER A 27 -10.03 -4.59 8.86
C SER A 27 -9.43 -3.84 7.68
N LEU A 28 -9.06 -4.61 6.66
CA LEU A 28 -8.68 -4.14 5.34
C LEU A 28 -9.79 -4.56 4.35
N THR A 29 -10.26 -3.62 3.55
CA THR A 29 -11.28 -3.89 2.51
C THR A 29 -10.77 -3.44 1.15
N ARG A 30 -10.93 -4.29 0.14
CA ARG A 30 -10.71 -3.96 -1.26
C ARG A 30 -11.98 -3.33 -1.84
N LEU A 31 -11.84 -2.18 -2.48
CA LEU A 31 -12.92 -1.42 -3.11
C LEU A 31 -12.62 -1.30 -4.60
N ASP A 32 -13.46 -1.94 -5.42
CA ASP A 32 -13.45 -1.80 -6.88
C ASP A 32 -14.39 -0.68 -7.35
N ARG A 33 -14.44 -0.43 -8.66
CA ARG A 33 -15.29 0.61 -9.27
C ARG A 33 -16.77 0.52 -8.86
N ALA A 34 -17.30 -0.69 -8.66
CA ALA A 34 -18.71 -0.92 -8.34
C ALA A 34 -19.01 -0.84 -6.84
N SER A 35 -17.98 -0.83 -5.99
CA SER A 35 -18.13 -0.85 -4.55
C SER A 35 -18.86 0.40 -4.03
N PRO A 36 -19.99 0.25 -3.30
CA PRO A 36 -20.77 1.39 -2.79
C PRO A 36 -19.95 2.35 -1.92
N GLN A 37 -18.97 1.82 -1.18
CA GLN A 37 -18.10 2.56 -0.27
C GLN A 37 -16.94 3.28 -0.98
N ARG A 38 -16.76 3.09 -2.31
CA ARG A 38 -15.65 3.70 -3.05
C ARG A 38 -15.71 5.22 -3.02
N ARG A 39 -16.91 5.82 -3.13
CA ARG A 39 -17.06 7.30 -3.11
C ARG A 39 -16.56 7.94 -1.82
N GLU A 40 -16.80 7.29 -0.68
CA GLU A 40 -16.30 7.72 0.63
C GLU A 40 -14.76 7.70 0.63
N ALA A 41 -14.16 6.58 0.18
CA ALA A 41 -12.71 6.42 0.13
C ALA A 41 -12.03 7.40 -0.83
N GLU A 42 -12.60 7.65 -2.00
CA GLU A 42 -12.08 8.65 -2.92
C GLU A 42 -12.14 10.07 -2.33
N SER A 43 -13.26 10.42 -1.69
CA SER A 43 -13.44 11.72 -1.04
C SER A 43 -12.43 11.90 0.09
N TYR A 44 -12.13 10.84 0.84
CA TYR A 44 -11.11 10.82 1.87
C TYR A 44 -9.72 11.12 1.30
N VAL A 45 -9.33 10.45 0.20
CA VAL A 45 -8.04 10.68 -0.45
C VAL A 45 -7.93 12.11 -0.99
N ARG A 46 -8.94 12.54 -1.78
CA ARG A 46 -8.95 13.90 -2.34
C ARG A 46 -8.90 14.96 -1.26
N GLY A 47 -9.67 14.80 -0.18
CA GLY A 47 -9.67 15.70 0.97
C GLY A 47 -8.30 15.77 1.66
N ALA A 48 -7.65 14.62 1.87
CA ALA A 48 -6.33 14.57 2.49
C ALA A 48 -5.25 15.29 1.66
N PHE A 49 -5.23 15.03 0.34
CA PHE A 49 -4.27 15.66 -0.58
C PHE A 49 -4.53 17.15 -0.76
N ALA A 50 -5.80 17.57 -0.89
CA ALA A 50 -6.18 18.97 -0.96
C ALA A 50 -5.82 19.73 0.33
N HIS A 51 -6.04 19.12 1.50
CA HIS A 51 -5.71 19.73 2.77
C HIS A 51 -4.18 19.88 2.97
N ARG A 52 -3.41 18.80 2.72
CA ARG A 52 -1.98 18.75 3.05
C ARG A 52 -1.09 19.40 1.99
N TYR A 53 -1.46 19.29 0.72
CA TYR A 53 -0.62 19.71 -0.40
C TYR A 53 -1.29 20.76 -1.29
N ARG A 54 -2.56 21.13 -1.06
CA ARG A 54 -3.35 21.93 -2.02
C ARG A 54 -3.45 21.27 -3.40
N ALA A 55 -3.36 19.94 -3.44
CA ALA A 55 -3.45 19.15 -4.65
C ALA A 55 -4.91 18.88 -5.03
N GLN A 56 -5.18 18.79 -6.33
CA GLN A 56 -6.44 18.38 -6.92
C GLN A 56 -6.25 17.02 -7.60
N ILE A 57 -6.59 15.95 -6.89
CA ILE A 57 -6.44 14.59 -7.42
C ILE A 57 -7.66 14.25 -8.28
N HIS A 58 -7.47 14.26 -9.60
CA HIS A 58 -8.51 13.94 -10.57
C HIS A 58 -8.72 12.43 -10.69
N GLU A 59 -7.64 11.69 -10.92
CA GLU A 59 -7.68 10.25 -11.17
C GLU A 59 -7.15 9.45 -9.99
N LEU A 60 -7.90 8.41 -9.63
CA LEU A 60 -7.53 7.44 -8.60
C LEU A 60 -7.50 6.04 -9.23
N PRO A 61 -6.65 5.14 -8.74
CA PRO A 61 -6.64 3.75 -9.20
C PRO A 61 -8.02 3.08 -9.09
N GLU A 62 -8.25 2.08 -9.95
CA GLU A 62 -9.50 1.32 -9.94
C GLU A 62 -9.69 0.56 -8.62
N CYS A 63 -8.60 -0.03 -8.13
CA CYS A 63 -8.53 -0.75 -6.87
C CYS A 63 -8.09 0.20 -5.76
N LEU A 64 -8.96 0.42 -4.77
CA LEU A 64 -8.63 1.11 -3.53
C LEU A 64 -8.64 0.13 -2.36
N MET A 65 -7.76 0.35 -1.41
CA MET A 65 -7.64 -0.41 -0.18
C MET A 65 -7.97 0.51 0.99
N ALA A 66 -9.00 0.14 1.76
CA ALA A 66 -9.53 0.93 2.86
C ALA A 66 -9.24 0.23 4.18
N LEU A 67 -8.59 0.94 5.10
CA LEU A 67 -8.47 0.53 6.50
C LEU A 67 -9.58 1.12 7.33
N ARG A 68 -10.23 0.27 8.14
CA ARG A 68 -11.30 0.69 9.04
C ARG A 68 -11.08 0.22 10.46
N ARG A 69 -11.55 1.03 11.42
CA ARG A 69 -11.71 0.60 12.82
C ARG A 69 -12.93 -0.29 12.96
N ALA A 70 -13.06 -0.93 14.13
CA ALA A 70 -14.24 -1.73 14.46
C ALA A 70 -15.56 -0.92 14.40
N SER A 71 -15.49 0.40 14.61
CA SER A 71 -16.62 1.32 14.45
C SER A 71 -17.06 1.54 12.99
N GLY A 72 -16.30 1.04 12.00
CA GLY A 72 -16.50 1.31 10.58
C GLY A 72 -15.84 2.60 10.08
N GLU A 73 -15.27 3.41 10.97
CA GLU A 73 -14.56 4.63 10.61
C GLU A 73 -13.34 4.34 9.72
N LEU A 74 -13.22 5.07 8.62
CA LEU A 74 -12.08 5.01 7.70
C LEU A 74 -10.85 5.69 8.30
N THR A 75 -9.73 4.98 8.40
CA THR A 75 -8.49 5.52 9.00
C THR A 75 -7.38 5.76 8.00
N ALA A 76 -7.37 5.03 6.89
CA ALA A 76 -6.43 5.20 5.80
C ALA A 76 -6.99 4.61 4.50
N VAL A 77 -6.54 5.16 3.39
CA VAL A 77 -6.84 4.66 2.04
C VAL A 77 -5.56 4.64 1.22
N ALA A 78 -5.37 3.59 0.42
CA ALA A 78 -4.32 3.52 -0.58
C ALA A 78 -4.90 3.03 -1.90
N GLY A 79 -4.38 3.50 -3.02
CA GLY A 79 -4.71 2.97 -4.34
C GLY A 79 -3.69 1.93 -4.79
N LEU A 80 -4.15 0.92 -5.52
CA LEU A 80 -3.31 -0.13 -6.11
C LEU A 80 -3.44 -0.14 -7.63
N ARG A 81 -2.31 -0.29 -8.32
CA ARG A 81 -2.26 -0.58 -9.76
C ARG A 81 -1.40 -1.82 -10.01
N CYS A 82 -1.94 -2.80 -10.71
CA CYS A 82 -1.19 -4.00 -11.12
C CYS A 82 -0.47 -3.74 -12.44
N ALA A 83 0.83 -4.02 -12.51
CA ALA A 83 1.63 -3.75 -13.71
C ALA A 83 1.28 -4.67 -14.89
N ALA A 84 0.52 -5.75 -14.67
CA ALA A 84 -0.01 -6.60 -15.73
C ALA A 84 -1.25 -6.01 -16.43
N GLU A 85 -1.99 -5.13 -15.76
CA GLU A 85 -3.25 -4.58 -16.28
C GLU A 85 -3.04 -3.26 -17.03
N ALA A 86 -2.12 -2.43 -16.55
CA ALA A 86 -1.81 -1.12 -17.12
C ALA A 86 -0.38 -0.69 -16.76
N PRO A 87 0.22 0.26 -17.53
CA PRO A 87 1.43 0.94 -17.11
C PRO A 87 1.30 1.56 -15.72
N LEU A 88 2.38 1.54 -14.96
CA LEU A 88 2.39 2.15 -13.63
C LEU A 88 2.53 3.66 -13.77
N PHE A 89 1.86 4.44 -12.91
CA PHE A 89 1.95 5.89 -12.97
C PHE A 89 3.37 6.37 -12.65
N LEU A 90 4.04 5.74 -11.70
CA LEU A 90 5.39 6.14 -11.30
C LEU A 90 6.46 5.85 -12.36
N GLU A 91 6.16 5.07 -13.41
CA GLU A 91 7.06 4.88 -14.55
C GLU A 91 7.26 6.18 -15.33
N GLN A 92 6.34 7.15 -15.21
CA GLN A 92 6.53 8.49 -15.75
C GLN A 92 7.77 9.19 -15.17
N TYR A 93 8.23 8.79 -13.99
CA TYR A 93 9.44 9.34 -13.37
C TYR A 93 10.72 8.60 -13.74
N LEU A 94 10.61 7.47 -14.43
CA LEU A 94 11.72 6.58 -14.77
C LEU A 94 11.99 6.63 -16.28
N ASP A 95 13.16 6.16 -16.69
CA ASP A 95 13.56 6.09 -18.11
C ASP A 95 13.09 4.79 -18.78
N GLY A 96 12.58 3.86 -17.98
CA GLY A 96 12.08 2.56 -18.42
C GLY A 96 11.08 2.00 -17.41
N PRO A 97 10.54 0.80 -17.70
CA PRO A 97 9.57 0.17 -16.81
C PRO A 97 10.22 -0.35 -15.54
N VAL A 98 9.44 -0.49 -14.48
CA VAL A 98 9.98 -0.81 -13.15
C VAL A 98 10.80 -2.09 -13.12
N GLU A 99 10.37 -3.15 -13.82
CA GLU A 99 11.06 -4.43 -13.82
C GLU A 99 12.51 -4.36 -14.31
N SER A 100 12.87 -3.37 -15.14
CA SER A 100 14.26 -3.22 -15.62
C SER A 100 15.21 -2.70 -14.54
N TYR A 101 14.69 -2.18 -13.41
CA TYR A 101 15.49 -1.65 -12.31
C TYR A 101 15.68 -2.64 -11.16
N LEU A 102 14.88 -3.72 -11.11
CA LEU A 102 14.81 -4.62 -9.94
C LEU A 102 15.64 -5.91 -10.08
N GLY A 103 16.11 -6.22 -11.29
CA GLY A 103 16.91 -7.41 -11.55
C GLY A 103 17.38 -7.46 -13.00
N PRO A 104 18.11 -8.52 -13.39
CA PRO A 104 18.44 -8.74 -14.79
C PRO A 104 17.15 -8.81 -15.63
N PRO A 105 17.18 -8.30 -16.89
CA PRO A 105 16.02 -8.35 -17.79
C PRO A 105 15.40 -9.75 -17.85
N GLY A 106 14.09 -9.85 -17.59
CA GLY A 106 13.34 -11.11 -17.58
C GLY A 106 13.25 -11.82 -16.22
N GLY A 107 13.94 -11.33 -15.18
CA GLY A 107 13.87 -11.91 -13.83
C GLY A 107 12.62 -11.52 -13.03
N VAL A 108 12.01 -10.37 -13.31
CA VAL A 108 10.80 -9.89 -12.64
C VAL A 108 9.65 -9.81 -13.64
N GLY A 109 8.62 -10.62 -13.44
CA GLY A 109 7.42 -10.59 -14.26
C GLY A 109 6.50 -9.43 -13.87
N ARG A 110 5.94 -8.71 -14.85
CA ARG A 110 4.97 -7.63 -14.56
C ARG A 110 3.75 -8.06 -13.75
N GLY A 111 3.33 -9.32 -13.89
CA GLY A 111 2.25 -9.91 -13.08
C GLY A 111 2.54 -9.98 -11.58
N THR A 112 3.80 -9.84 -11.16
CA THR A 112 4.20 -9.89 -9.75
C THR A 112 4.47 -8.51 -9.15
N LEU A 113 4.28 -7.44 -9.93
CA LEU A 113 4.53 -6.05 -9.59
C LEU A 113 3.23 -5.27 -9.35
N VAL A 114 3.22 -4.51 -8.25
CA VAL A 114 2.10 -3.63 -7.91
C VAL A 114 2.60 -2.26 -7.45
N GLU A 115 1.96 -1.20 -7.93
CA GLU A 115 2.16 0.16 -7.43
C GLU A 115 1.19 0.45 -6.28
N ILE A 116 1.72 0.99 -5.18
CA ILE A 116 0.95 1.71 -4.17
C ILE A 116 1.03 3.20 -4.48
N GLY A 117 -0.13 3.82 -4.70
CA GLY A 117 -0.27 5.25 -4.92
C GLY A 117 -1.39 5.84 -4.08
N SER A 118 -1.58 7.16 -4.17
CA SER A 118 -2.73 7.85 -3.56
C SER A 118 -2.94 7.55 -2.06
N LEU A 119 -1.83 7.32 -1.34
CA LEU A 119 -1.87 6.97 0.08
C LEU A 119 -2.32 8.17 0.92
N ALA A 120 -3.48 8.06 1.53
CA ALA A 120 -4.03 9.02 2.48
C ALA A 120 -4.09 8.38 3.86
N ALA A 121 -3.29 8.88 4.80
CA ALA A 121 -3.29 8.48 6.20
C ALA A 121 -2.87 9.68 7.06
N PRO A 122 -3.62 10.01 8.13
CA PRO A 122 -3.45 11.27 8.86
C PRO A 122 -2.24 11.25 9.80
N THR A 123 -1.75 10.07 10.17
CA THR A 123 -0.63 9.92 11.12
C THR A 123 0.34 8.83 10.67
N PRO A 124 1.62 8.90 11.10
CA PRO A 124 2.59 7.83 10.85
C PRO A 124 2.15 6.46 11.39
N GLY A 125 1.34 6.45 12.47
CA GLY A 125 0.75 5.22 13.00
C GLY A 125 -0.22 4.57 12.01
N GLN A 126 -1.08 5.35 11.37
CA GLN A 126 -2.01 4.83 10.34
C GLN A 126 -1.27 4.40 9.07
N VAL A 127 -0.21 5.12 8.68
CA VAL A 127 0.69 4.67 7.60
C VAL A 127 1.29 3.31 7.94
N ARG A 128 1.78 3.11 9.16
CA ARG A 128 2.32 1.82 9.61
C ARG A 128 1.29 0.70 9.49
N TYR A 129 0.06 0.91 9.98
CA TYR A 129 -1.00 -0.09 9.84
C TYR A 129 -1.32 -0.41 8.37
N MET A 130 -1.36 0.61 7.51
CA MET A 130 -1.58 0.41 6.07
C MET A 130 -0.44 -0.39 5.43
N MET A 131 0.81 -0.06 5.73
CA MET A 131 1.96 -0.80 5.18
C MET A 131 1.96 -2.27 5.64
N ILE A 132 1.59 -2.55 6.90
CA ILE A 132 1.45 -3.92 7.39
C ILE A 132 0.35 -4.65 6.61
N ALA A 133 -0.83 -4.05 6.54
CA ALA A 133 -1.98 -4.65 5.88
C ALA A 133 -1.72 -4.90 4.39
N LEU A 134 -1.11 -3.94 3.68
CA LEU A 134 -0.77 -4.08 2.26
C LEU A 134 0.31 -5.12 2.02
N ALA A 135 1.39 -5.13 2.82
CA ALA A 135 2.44 -6.14 2.68
C ALA A 135 1.87 -7.55 2.85
N THR A 136 1.05 -7.77 3.87
CA THR A 136 0.39 -9.06 4.13
C THR A 136 -0.60 -9.43 3.03
N TYR A 137 -1.45 -8.49 2.61
CA TYR A 137 -2.44 -8.70 1.54
C TYR A 137 -1.75 -9.07 0.22
N LEU A 138 -0.80 -8.24 -0.23
CA LEU A 138 -0.14 -8.40 -1.52
C LEU A 138 0.70 -9.66 -1.57
N HIS A 139 1.45 -9.97 -0.51
CA HIS A 139 2.22 -11.21 -0.43
C HIS A 139 1.30 -12.44 -0.48
N SER A 140 0.21 -12.43 0.29
CA SER A 140 -0.77 -13.54 0.30
C SER A 140 -1.53 -13.66 -1.02
N ALA A 141 -1.58 -12.58 -1.81
CA ALA A 141 -2.16 -12.56 -3.14
C ALA A 141 -1.18 -12.97 -4.26
N GLY A 142 0.07 -13.34 -3.95
CA GLY A 142 1.05 -13.82 -4.93
C GLY A 142 1.96 -12.75 -5.54
N TYR A 143 1.81 -11.48 -5.15
CA TYR A 143 2.73 -10.42 -5.60
C TYR A 143 4.10 -10.57 -4.93
N GLN A 144 5.15 -10.23 -5.67
CA GLN A 144 6.53 -10.32 -5.20
C GLN A 144 7.12 -8.95 -4.90
N TRP A 145 6.72 -7.94 -5.66
CA TRP A 145 7.31 -6.61 -5.59
C TRP A 145 6.25 -5.55 -5.47
N VAL A 146 6.53 -4.58 -4.61
CA VAL A 146 5.73 -3.37 -4.48
C VAL A 146 6.58 -2.15 -4.77
N VAL A 147 6.02 -1.21 -5.51
CA VAL A 147 6.64 0.09 -5.81
C VAL A 147 5.75 1.23 -5.38
N CYS A 148 6.36 2.33 -4.94
CA CYS A 148 5.60 3.53 -4.59
C CYS A 148 6.43 4.79 -4.73
N THR A 149 5.73 5.92 -4.85
CA THR A 149 6.34 7.24 -4.76
C THR A 149 6.27 7.71 -3.31
N ALA A 150 7.43 7.71 -2.63
CA ALA A 150 7.52 7.91 -1.19
C ALA A 150 8.21 9.23 -0.82
N ILE A 151 7.48 10.06 -0.07
CA ILE A 151 8.03 11.23 0.62
C ILE A 151 8.83 10.84 1.86
N SER A 152 9.63 11.77 2.39
CA SER A 152 10.55 11.52 3.51
C SER A 152 9.86 10.92 4.75
N SER A 153 8.64 11.36 5.07
CA SER A 153 7.88 10.83 6.22
C SER A 153 7.46 9.36 6.03
N LEU A 154 7.11 8.94 4.81
CA LEU A 154 6.81 7.55 4.48
C LEU A 154 8.08 6.70 4.54
N ARG A 155 9.18 7.15 3.92
CA ARG A 155 10.48 6.45 3.98
C ARG A 155 10.95 6.24 5.42
N ASN A 156 10.80 7.26 6.27
CA ASN A 156 11.10 7.16 7.70
C ASN A 156 10.19 6.17 8.43
N THR A 157 8.92 6.04 8.03
CA THR A 157 8.02 5.03 8.58
C THR A 157 8.47 3.63 8.21
N LEU A 158 8.83 3.39 6.95
CA LEU A 158 9.36 2.11 6.46
C LEU A 158 10.66 1.72 7.17
N ALA A 159 11.60 2.66 7.31
CA ALA A 159 12.85 2.43 8.04
C ALA A 159 12.62 2.05 9.51
N ARG A 160 11.67 2.69 10.20
CA ARG A 160 11.25 2.31 11.57
C ARG A 160 10.46 1.01 11.64
N MET A 161 10.06 0.46 10.49
CA MET A 161 9.55 -0.89 10.34
C MET A 161 10.67 -1.85 9.93
N GLY A 162 11.94 -1.46 9.92
CA GLY A 162 13.06 -2.29 9.48
C GLY A 162 12.98 -2.70 8.01
N LEU A 163 12.11 -2.06 7.22
CA LEU A 163 12.03 -2.29 5.79
C LEU A 163 13.11 -1.45 5.10
N THR A 164 13.87 -2.07 4.21
CA THR A 164 14.98 -1.45 3.47
C THR A 164 14.61 -1.37 1.99
N PRO A 165 13.81 -0.37 1.58
CA PRO A 165 13.40 -0.26 0.19
C PRO A 165 14.57 0.14 -0.71
N ILE A 166 14.54 -0.34 -1.96
CA ILE A 166 15.48 0.00 -3.02
C ILE A 166 15.05 1.33 -3.63
N LEU A 167 15.99 2.27 -3.76
CA LEU A 167 15.76 3.54 -4.45
C LEU A 167 15.89 3.34 -5.96
N LEU A 168 14.83 3.65 -6.72
CA LEU A 168 14.84 3.54 -8.18
C LEU A 168 15.10 4.89 -8.86
N GLY A 169 14.65 6.00 -8.25
CA GLY A 169 14.83 7.32 -8.82
C GLY A 169 14.14 8.44 -8.04
N ALA A 170 14.36 9.68 -8.46
CA ALA A 170 13.60 10.82 -7.97
C ALA A 170 12.26 10.92 -8.71
N ALA A 171 11.18 11.27 -8.00
CA ALA A 171 9.92 11.62 -8.65
C ALA A 171 9.95 13.10 -9.05
N ASP A 172 10.66 13.37 -10.15
CA ASP A 172 10.85 14.72 -10.68
C ASP A 172 9.57 15.24 -11.36
N PRO A 173 8.94 16.32 -10.85
CA PRO A 173 7.75 16.90 -11.47
C PRO A 173 7.97 17.37 -12.91
N ALA A 174 9.20 17.69 -13.32
CA ALA A 174 9.48 18.10 -14.70
C ALA A 174 9.10 17.01 -15.72
N ARG A 175 9.11 15.73 -15.30
CA ARG A 175 8.70 14.59 -16.15
C ARG A 175 7.19 14.50 -16.37
N LEU A 176 6.38 15.21 -15.57
CA LEU A 176 4.91 15.26 -15.73
C LEU A 176 4.41 16.43 -16.57
N GLY A 177 5.27 17.41 -16.89
CA GLY A 177 4.87 18.62 -17.59
C GLY A 177 3.73 19.36 -16.87
N ALA A 178 2.67 19.71 -17.61
CA ALA A 178 1.54 20.48 -17.08
C ALA A 178 0.78 19.77 -15.94
N ALA A 179 0.75 18.43 -15.94
CA ALA A 179 0.05 17.64 -14.92
C ALA A 179 0.68 17.77 -13.53
N ALA A 180 1.93 18.25 -13.42
CA ALA A 180 2.57 18.51 -12.13
C ALA A 180 1.80 19.56 -11.28
N ALA A 181 1.13 20.53 -11.92
CA ALA A 181 0.41 21.60 -11.24
C ALA A 181 -0.72 21.09 -10.35
N ASP A 182 -1.39 20.00 -10.76
CA ASP A 182 -2.49 19.39 -10.02
C ASP A 182 -2.04 18.80 -8.68
N TRP A 183 -0.74 18.54 -8.50
CA TRP A 183 -0.19 18.00 -7.26
C TRP A 183 0.17 19.08 -6.23
N GLY A 184 -0.03 20.36 -6.56
CA GLY A 184 0.22 21.49 -5.65
C GLY A 184 1.63 21.42 -5.04
N ARG A 185 1.70 21.37 -3.71
CA ARG A 185 2.94 21.36 -2.93
C ARG A 185 3.50 19.95 -2.67
N TYR A 186 2.94 18.91 -3.26
CA TYR A 186 3.38 17.52 -3.01
C TYR A 186 4.86 17.30 -3.33
N TYR A 187 5.35 17.85 -4.45
CA TYR A 187 6.75 17.68 -4.86
C TYR A 187 7.75 18.47 -4.02
N GLU A 188 7.31 19.43 -3.21
CA GLU A 188 8.19 20.10 -2.23
C GLU A 188 8.74 19.10 -1.19
N GLU A 189 8.05 17.99 -0.97
CA GLU A 189 8.46 16.91 -0.06
C GLU A 189 9.56 15.99 -0.65
N ARG A 190 10.00 16.28 -1.88
CA ARG A 190 11.02 15.53 -2.64
C ARG A 190 10.73 14.02 -2.65
N PRO A 191 9.59 13.62 -3.24
CA PRO A 191 9.24 12.21 -3.35
C PRO A 191 10.28 11.43 -4.15
N GLN A 192 10.45 10.16 -3.79
CA GLN A 192 11.36 9.24 -4.45
C GLN A 192 10.61 7.97 -4.86
N VAL A 193 10.92 7.44 -6.04
CA VAL A 193 10.43 6.14 -6.47
C VAL A 193 11.23 5.08 -5.76
N ILE A 194 10.54 4.23 -4.99
CA ILE A 194 11.16 3.14 -4.23
C ILE A 194 10.45 1.83 -4.49
N ALA A 195 11.19 0.73 -4.32
CA ALA A 195 10.69 -0.63 -4.41
C ALA A 195 10.95 -1.43 -3.14
N GLY A 196 10.11 -2.41 -2.85
CA GLY A 196 10.31 -3.36 -1.77
C GLY A 196 9.91 -4.78 -2.17
N HIS A 197 10.68 -5.75 -1.71
CA HIS A 197 10.35 -7.16 -1.89
C HIS A 197 9.32 -7.60 -0.82
N LEU A 198 8.17 -8.08 -1.28
CA LEU A 198 7.03 -8.40 -0.41
C LEU A 198 7.28 -9.62 0.46
N GLY A 199 8.04 -10.61 -0.02
CA GLY A 199 8.39 -11.79 0.79
C GLY A 199 9.25 -11.44 2.02
N GLU A 200 10.24 -10.55 1.83
CA GLU A 200 11.09 -10.06 2.92
C GLU A 200 10.29 -9.21 3.91
N ALA A 201 9.45 -8.32 3.38
CA ALA A 201 8.58 -7.49 4.20
C ALA A 201 7.59 -8.34 5.01
N ALA A 202 6.93 -9.32 4.40
CA ALA A 202 5.99 -10.21 5.07
C ALA A 202 6.67 -11.02 6.17
N ALA A 203 7.81 -11.66 5.90
CA ALA A 203 8.53 -12.44 6.89
C ALA A 203 8.96 -11.59 8.11
N LEU A 204 9.47 -10.38 7.87
CA LEU A 204 9.84 -9.45 8.94
C LEU A 204 8.64 -9.03 9.80
N LEU A 205 7.49 -8.79 9.17
CA LEU A 205 6.28 -8.35 9.85
C LEU A 205 5.61 -9.50 10.62
N GLU A 206 5.59 -10.71 10.06
CA GLU A 206 5.10 -11.92 10.72
C GLU A 206 5.91 -12.24 11.97
N ALA A 207 7.24 -12.23 11.88
CA ALA A 207 8.11 -12.45 13.04
C ALA A 207 7.77 -11.49 14.19
N ARG A 208 7.45 -10.22 13.88
CA ARG A 208 7.11 -9.22 14.90
C ARG A 208 5.69 -9.32 15.44
N ALA A 209 4.75 -9.80 14.62
CA ALA A 209 3.38 -10.06 15.05
C ALA A 209 3.33 -11.25 16.04
N SER A 210 4.12 -12.29 15.79
CA SER A 210 4.21 -13.48 16.68
C SER A 210 4.82 -13.19 18.05
N HIS A 211 5.59 -12.11 18.20
CA HIS A 211 6.25 -11.74 19.45
C HIS A 211 5.51 -10.69 20.29
N ARG A 212 4.38 -10.14 19.82
CA ARG A 212 3.58 -9.18 20.57
C ARG A 212 2.10 -9.51 20.40
N GLU A 213 1.42 -9.86 21.48
CA GLU A 213 -0.05 -9.80 21.57
C GLU A 213 -0.47 -8.35 21.32
N HIS A 214 -0.68 -8.01 20.05
CA HIS A 214 -0.93 -6.65 19.63
C HIS A 214 -2.18 -6.64 18.76
N PRO A 215 -3.00 -5.59 18.83
CA PRO A 215 -4.17 -5.40 17.96
C PRO A 215 -3.93 -5.44 16.43
N VAL A 216 -2.70 -5.69 15.99
CA VAL A 216 -2.36 -5.98 14.60
C VAL A 216 -2.85 -7.37 14.18
N GLY A 217 -3.13 -8.28 15.12
CA GLY A 217 -3.54 -9.66 14.82
C GLY A 217 -4.79 -9.76 13.94
N ASP A 218 -5.85 -9.04 14.29
CA ASP A 218 -7.09 -9.03 13.51
C ASP A 218 -6.89 -8.39 12.13
N LEU A 219 -6.14 -7.29 12.08
CA LEU A 219 -5.80 -6.62 10.83
C LEU A 219 -4.99 -7.54 9.90
N TRP A 220 -3.98 -8.21 10.45
CA TRP A 220 -3.14 -9.15 9.70
C TRP A 220 -3.96 -10.32 9.17
N ARG A 221 -4.84 -10.91 10.00
CA ARG A 221 -5.74 -12.00 9.57
C ARG A 221 -6.67 -11.52 8.46
N SER A 222 -7.32 -10.37 8.66
CA SER A 222 -8.21 -9.74 7.67
C SER A 222 -7.50 -9.49 6.33
N ALA A 223 -6.28 -8.96 6.37
CA ALA A 223 -5.48 -8.70 5.17
C ALA A 223 -5.05 -9.99 4.46
N ARG A 224 -4.61 -11.00 5.21
CA ARG A 224 -4.20 -12.31 4.67
C ARG A 224 -5.36 -13.03 4.00
N GLU A 225 -6.51 -13.12 4.66
CA GLU A 225 -7.73 -13.73 4.10
C GLU A 225 -8.21 -12.99 2.86
N LEU A 226 -8.14 -11.66 2.85
CA LEU A 226 -8.44 -10.85 1.67
C LEU A 226 -7.47 -11.16 0.52
N GLY A 227 -6.17 -11.31 0.82
CA GLY A 227 -5.14 -11.63 -0.17
C GLY A 227 -5.37 -12.99 -0.81
N MET A 228 -5.64 -14.01 0.01
CA MET A 228 -5.94 -15.37 -0.47
C MET A 228 -7.18 -15.43 -1.37
N ARG A 229 -8.21 -14.62 -1.07
CA ARG A 229 -9.43 -14.54 -1.91
C ARG A 229 -9.23 -13.86 -3.26
N HIS A 230 -8.27 -12.94 -3.34
CA HIS A 230 -7.99 -12.13 -4.53
C HIS A 230 -6.63 -12.45 -5.15
N GLY A 231 -6.06 -13.60 -4.82
CA GLY A 231 -4.74 -13.98 -5.29
C GLY A 231 -4.69 -14.02 -6.81
N THR A 232 -3.56 -13.56 -7.36
CA THR A 232 -3.25 -13.78 -8.76
C THR A 232 -3.27 -15.29 -8.99
N ALA A 233 -4.14 -15.78 -9.87
CA ALA A 233 -4.05 -17.16 -10.35
C ALA A 233 -2.71 -17.31 -11.07
N GLN A 234 -1.67 -17.67 -10.33
CA GLN A 234 -0.36 -17.96 -10.89
C GLN A 234 -0.44 -19.41 -11.43
N PRO A 235 -0.04 -19.69 -12.68
CA PRO A 235 0.12 -21.07 -13.10
C PRO A 235 1.17 -21.70 -12.19
N ALA A 236 0.89 -22.89 -11.68
CA ALA A 236 1.78 -23.62 -10.79
C ALA A 236 3.20 -23.67 -11.36
N VAL A 237 4.13 -22.91 -10.78
CA VAL A 237 5.55 -23.16 -10.99
C VAL A 237 5.88 -24.37 -10.13
N HIS A 238 5.77 -25.56 -10.69
CA HIS A 238 6.49 -26.73 -10.21
C HIS A 238 7.98 -26.48 -10.38
N GLY A 239 8.56 -25.80 -9.39
CA GLY A 239 10.00 -25.68 -9.20
C GLY A 239 10.42 -26.67 -8.14
N THR A 240 10.77 -27.87 -8.57
CA THR A 240 11.46 -28.90 -7.80
C THR A 240 12.65 -28.27 -7.06
N PHE A 241 12.63 -28.31 -5.73
CA PHE A 241 13.84 -28.08 -4.92
C PHE A 241 14.91 -29.07 -5.37
N PRO A 242 16.12 -28.65 -5.78
CA PRO A 242 17.22 -29.59 -5.84
C PRO A 242 17.62 -29.93 -4.40
N ALA A 243 17.48 -31.22 -4.07
CA ALA A 243 18.02 -31.80 -2.87
C ALA A 243 19.53 -31.55 -2.79
N ALA A 244 20.01 -31.23 -1.58
CA ALA A 244 21.42 -31.13 -1.27
C ALA A 244 22.16 -32.44 -1.62
N PRO A 245 23.43 -32.36 -2.06
CA PRO A 245 24.20 -33.57 -2.32
C PRO A 245 24.58 -34.24 -0.99
N MET A 246 23.96 -35.38 -0.70
CA MET A 246 24.60 -36.43 0.08
C MET A 246 25.36 -37.32 -0.89
N ASN A 247 26.70 -37.38 -0.75
CA ASN A 247 27.42 -38.63 -0.76
C ASN A 247 28.85 -38.39 -0.28
N GLY A 248 29.15 -38.90 0.91
CA GLY A 248 30.50 -39.26 1.32
C GLY A 248 30.91 -40.59 0.70
N SER A 249 32.13 -40.61 0.18
CA SER A 249 33.16 -41.66 0.21
C SER A 249 32.77 -43.15 0.14
N ILE A 250 33.43 -43.90 -0.76
CA ILE A 250 34.50 -44.89 -0.45
C ILE A 250 34.86 -45.77 -1.68
N SER A 251 36.18 -45.96 -1.86
CA SER A 251 36.96 -47.02 -2.54
C SER A 251 36.98 -47.19 -4.06
N ALA A 252 38.15 -46.93 -4.66
CA ALA A 252 39.21 -47.92 -4.88
C ALA A 252 40.58 -47.26 -4.76
#